data_AF-A0A2G2YNW2-F1
#
_entry.id   AF-A0A2G2YNW2-F1
#
_cell.length_a   1.000
_cell.length_b   1.000
_cell.length_c   1.000
_cell.angle_alpha   90.00
_cell.angle_beta   90.00
_cell.angle_gamma   90.00
#
_symmetry.space_group_name_H-M   'P 1'
#
loop_
_entity.id
_entity.type
_entity.pdbx_description
1 polymer ?
#
loop_
_entity_poly.entity_id
_entity_poly.type
_entity_poly.pdbx_seq_one_letter_code
_entity_poly.pdbx_strand_id
1 'polypeptide(L)'
;MNGAKKGGWLGQMGLNKGGGNINWYPGHMAAATRAIRQRLKLTDLVIEVRDARIPLSSTNEDLQPMLAGKRRVIALNKQDLANRNLMHVSNF
;
A
#
# COMPACT_ATOMS: atom_id res chain seq x y z
N MET A 1 -24.96 9.55 31.38
CA MET A 1 -25.60 9.59 30.04
C MET A 1 -24.51 9.54 28.98
N ASN A 2 -24.61 8.56 28.08
CA ASN A 2 -23.65 8.24 27.03
C ASN A 2 -23.43 9.39 26.05
N GLY A 3 -22.16 9.80 25.89
CA GLY A 3 -21.70 10.62 24.77
C GLY A 3 -20.94 9.75 23.76
N ALA A 4 -21.65 8.92 23.00
CA ALA A 4 -21.07 8.13 21.93
C ALA A 4 -20.49 9.08 20.85
N LYS A 5 -19.15 9.18 20.79
CA LYS A 5 -18.47 9.86 19.68
C LYS A 5 -18.58 8.98 18.42
N LYS A 6 -19.57 9.28 17.58
CA LYS A 6 -19.61 8.92 16.17
C LYS A 6 -18.41 9.56 15.47
N GLY A 7 -17.54 8.77 14.86
CA GLY A 7 -16.43 9.24 14.02
C GLY A 7 -15.78 8.08 13.26
N GLY A 8 -16.07 7.99 11.96
CA GLY A 8 -15.78 6.83 11.11
C GLY A 8 -14.30 6.44 10.99
N TRP A 9 -14.10 5.16 10.69
CA TRP A 9 -12.87 4.37 10.61
C TRP A 9 -11.82 4.78 9.55
N LEU A 10 -11.86 6.03 9.06
CA LEU A 10 -10.99 6.57 8.01
C LEU A 10 -10.37 7.94 8.36
N GLY A 11 -10.64 8.48 9.55
CA GLY A 11 -10.28 9.86 9.91
C GLY A 11 -8.88 10.12 10.46
N GLN A 12 -8.04 9.10 10.69
CA GLN A 12 -6.71 9.28 11.32
C GLN A 12 -5.53 9.38 10.34
N MET A 13 -5.78 9.23 9.04
CA MET A 13 -4.76 9.49 8.00
C MET A 13 -5.01 10.86 7.40
N GLY A 14 -4.65 11.90 8.16
CA GLY A 14 -4.66 13.27 7.65
C GLY A 14 -3.62 13.41 6.55
N LEU A 15 -4.03 13.27 5.29
CA LEU A 15 -3.31 13.86 4.16
C LEU A 15 -3.49 15.37 4.26
N ASN A 16 -2.40 16.14 4.21
CA ASN A 16 -2.47 17.60 4.20
C ASN A 16 -3.27 18.05 2.96
N LYS A 17 -4.55 18.40 3.14
CA LYS A 17 -5.42 18.91 2.05
C LYS A 17 -4.94 20.24 1.46
N GLY A 18 -3.96 20.91 2.08
CA GLY A 18 -3.44 22.23 1.71
C GLY A 18 -2.08 22.25 1.02
N GLY A 19 -1.54 21.12 0.55
CA GLY A 19 -0.29 21.11 -0.24
C GLY A 19 1.00 21.42 0.53
N GLY A 20 1.01 21.24 1.86
CA GLY A 20 2.21 21.36 2.70
C GLY A 20 3.09 20.10 2.67
N ASN A 21 4.34 20.22 3.14
CA ASN A 21 5.29 19.12 3.22
C ASN A 21 4.71 17.95 4.05
N ILE A 22 4.55 16.78 3.43
CA ILE A 22 4.01 15.59 4.11
C ILE A 22 5.16 14.91 4.84
N ASN A 23 5.09 14.91 6.18
CA ASN A 23 6.04 14.16 6.97
C ASN A 23 5.60 12.68 7.06
N TRP A 24 6.21 11.81 6.27
CA TRP A 24 5.83 10.39 6.20
C TRP A 24 6.26 9.59 7.43
N TYR A 25 7.35 9.97 8.08
CA TYR A 25 7.94 9.27 9.20
C TYR A 25 8.00 10.13 10.47
N PRO A 26 7.96 9.53 11.67
CA PRO A 26 7.80 8.10 11.94
C PRO A 26 6.33 7.63 12.03
N GLY A 27 5.39 8.54 12.30
CA GLY A 27 4.03 8.17 12.73
C GLY A 27 3.06 7.78 11.61
N HIS A 28 3.09 8.47 10.48
CA HIS A 28 2.11 8.25 9.41
C HIS A 28 2.27 6.88 8.74
N MET A 29 3.50 6.54 8.36
CA MET A 29 3.82 5.22 7.82
C MET A 29 3.55 4.10 8.84
N ALA A 30 3.90 4.28 10.11
CA ALA A 30 3.62 3.27 11.15
C ALA A 30 2.12 3.02 11.34
N ALA A 31 1.29 4.08 11.32
CA ALA A 31 -0.16 3.97 11.39
C ALA A 31 -0.74 3.26 10.16
N ALA A 32 -0.24 3.59 8.96
CA ALA A 32 -0.64 2.96 7.70
C ALA A 32 -0.32 1.47 7.68
N THR A 33 0.93 1.12 7.99
CA THR A 33 1.39 -0.26 8.06
C THR A 33 0.53 -1.04 9.06
N ARG A 34 0.30 -0.52 10.27
CA ARG A 34 -0.57 -1.17 11.27
C ARG A 34 -1.99 -1.41 10.76
N ALA A 35 -2.60 -0.44 10.08
CA ALA A 35 -3.93 -0.58 9.51
C ALA A 35 -3.97 -1.65 8.41
N ILE A 36 -2.96 -1.70 7.54
CA ILE A 36 -2.82 -2.75 6.52
C ILE A 36 -2.67 -4.12 7.20
N ARG A 37 -1.82 -4.23 8.24
CA ARG A 37 -1.61 -5.49 9.00
C ARG A 37 -2.91 -6.06 9.53
N GLN A 38 -3.79 -5.22 10.07
CA GLN A 38 -5.07 -5.63 10.62
C GLN A 38 -6.03 -6.13 9.54
N ARG A 39 -6.07 -5.46 8.38
CA ARG A 39 -6.94 -5.83 7.25
C ARG A 39 -6.51 -7.12 6.59
N LEU A 40 -5.20 -7.34 6.41
CA LEU A 40 -4.66 -8.54 5.77
C LEU A 40 -5.11 -9.84 6.45
N LYS A 41 -5.39 -9.83 7.76
CA LYS A 41 -5.89 -11.01 8.48
C LYS A 41 -7.24 -11.51 7.97
N LEU A 42 -8.07 -10.59 7.47
CA LEU A 42 -9.44 -10.87 7.02
C LEU A 42 -9.55 -11.01 5.49
N THR A 43 -8.42 -10.93 4.77
CA THR A 43 -8.39 -10.88 3.31
C THR A 43 -7.92 -12.21 2.72
N ASP A 44 -8.62 -12.65 1.67
CA ASP A 44 -8.34 -13.89 0.92
C ASP A 44 -7.42 -13.70 -0.30
N LEU A 45 -7.35 -12.47 -0.85
CA LEU A 45 -6.58 -12.09 -2.02
C LEU A 45 -6.07 -10.66 -1.90
N VAL A 46 -4.80 -10.43 -2.18
CA VAL A 46 -4.19 -9.10 -2.22
C VAL A 46 -3.87 -8.70 -3.65
N ILE A 47 -4.22 -7.47 -4.02
CA ILE A 47 -3.77 -6.86 -5.27
C ILE A 47 -2.71 -5.81 -4.90
N GLU A 48 -1.47 -6.06 -5.30
CA GLU A 48 -0.35 -5.16 -5.08
C GLU A 48 -0.12 -4.34 -6.36
N VAL A 49 -0.42 -3.05 -6.31
CA VAL A 49 -0.21 -2.14 -7.46
C VAL A 49 1.21 -1.61 -7.41
N ARG A 50 1.99 -1.81 -8.48
CA ARG A 50 3.38 -1.37 -8.62
C ARG A 50 3.58 -0.49 -9.84
N ASP A 51 4.68 0.27 -9.89
CA ASP A 51 5.04 1.07 -11.06
C ASP A 51 5.81 0.19 -12.05
N ALA A 52 5.27 0.02 -13.26
CA ALA A 52 5.81 -0.85 -14.32
C ALA A 52 7.23 -0.50 -14.75
N ARG A 53 7.68 0.74 -14.53
CA ARG A 53 9.05 1.19 -14.89
C ARG A 53 10.11 0.64 -13.93
N ILE A 54 9.72 0.40 -12.68
CA ILE A 54 10.60 -0.04 -11.60
C ILE A 54 9.86 -1.08 -10.71
N PRO A 55 9.44 -2.21 -11.27
CA PRO A 55 8.53 -3.15 -10.61
C PRO A 55 9.13 -3.84 -9.37
N LEU A 56 10.46 -3.94 -9.29
CA LEU A 56 11.15 -4.43 -8.09
C LEU A 56 11.30 -3.33 -7.04
N SER A 57 11.79 -2.14 -7.41
CA SER A 57 12.06 -1.05 -6.48
C SER A 57 10.80 -0.34 -5.96
N SER A 58 9.67 -0.42 -6.66
CA SER A 58 8.39 0.12 -6.19
C SER A 58 7.68 -0.79 -5.17
N THR A 59 8.31 -1.90 -4.78
CA THR A 59 7.83 -2.80 -3.74
C THR A 59 7.91 -2.16 -2.36
N ASN A 60 6.93 -2.43 -1.51
CA ASN A 60 7.03 -2.11 -0.08
C ASN A 60 7.67 -3.28 0.68
N GLU A 61 8.93 -3.14 1.09
CA GLU A 61 9.71 -4.16 1.80
C GLU A 61 9.10 -4.52 3.16
N ASP A 62 8.60 -3.54 3.92
CA ASP A 62 8.01 -3.74 5.25
C ASP A 62 6.76 -4.65 5.24
N LEU A 63 6.08 -4.72 4.09
CA LEU A 63 4.88 -5.53 3.90
C LEU A 63 5.17 -6.93 3.36
N GLN A 64 6.34 -7.17 2.74
CA GLN A 64 6.64 -8.46 2.08
C GLN A 64 6.51 -9.68 2.99
N PRO A 65 7.02 -9.68 4.24
CA PRO A 65 6.87 -10.84 5.13
C PRO A 65 5.41 -11.21 5.39
N MET A 66 4.51 -10.23 5.36
CA MET A 66 3.09 -10.43 5.62
C MET A 66 2.31 -10.90 4.38
N LEU A 67 2.76 -10.49 3.20
CA LEU A 67 2.14 -10.84 1.93
C LEU A 67 2.55 -12.24 1.46
N ALA A 68 3.69 -12.76 1.90
CA ALA A 68 4.21 -14.07 1.51
C ALA A 68 3.22 -15.24 1.75
N GLY A 69 2.36 -15.14 2.77
CA GLY A 69 1.35 -16.16 3.10
C GLY A 69 -0.02 -15.95 2.46
N LYS A 70 -0.18 -14.97 1.56
CA LYS A 70 -1.46 -14.60 0.95
C LYS A 70 -1.46 -14.86 -0.55
N ARG A 71 -2.63 -15.23 -1.10
CA ARG A 71 -2.82 -15.20 -2.56
C ARG A 71 -2.64 -13.75 -3.01
N ARG A 72 -1.80 -13.53 -4.02
CA ARG A 72 -1.39 -12.20 -4.46
C ARG A 72 -1.40 -12.07 -5.97
N VAL A 73 -1.89 -10.93 -6.46
CA VAL A 73 -1.77 -10.47 -7.85
C VAL A 73 -0.95 -9.18 -7.84
N ILE A 74 0.07 -9.08 -8.68
CA ILE A 74 0.83 -7.85 -8.89
C ILE A 74 0.26 -7.15 -10.12
N ALA A 75 -0.27 -5.93 -9.92
CA ALA A 75 -0.79 -5.10 -10.99
C ALA A 75 0.23 -4.01 -11.35
N LEU A 76 0.80 -4.09 -12.55
CA LEU A 76 1.78 -3.11 -13.03
C LEU A 76 1.07 -1.90 -13.66
N ASN A 77 1.12 -0.76 -12.98
CA ASN A 77 0.57 0.51 -13.44
C ASN A 77 1.59 1.28 -14.30
N LYS A 78 1.12 2.19 -15.17
CA LYS A 78 1.94 3.00 -16.08
C LYS A 78 2.75 2.19 -17.09
N GLN A 79 2.16 1.09 -17.57
CA GLN A 79 2.79 0.21 -18.55
C GLN A 79 3.19 0.94 -19.83
N ASP A 80 2.43 1.96 -20.23
CA ASP A 80 2.70 2.83 -21.38
C ASP A 80 4.07 3.54 -21.30
N LEU A 81 4.56 3.80 -20.08
CA LEU A 81 5.85 4.43 -19.82
C LEU A 81 6.98 3.42 -19.57
N ALA A 82 6.68 2.13 -19.51
CA ALA A 82 7.64 1.09 -19.14
C ALA A 82 8.41 0.59 -20.36
N ASN A 83 9.68 0.22 -20.13
CA ASN A 83 10.46 -0.46 -21.15
C ASN A 83 9.87 -1.85 -21.39
N ARG A 84 9.36 -2.09 -22.60
CA ARG A 84 8.67 -3.33 -22.98
C ARG A 84 9.54 -4.59 -22.80
N ASN A 85 10.86 -4.45 -22.89
CA ASN A 85 11.79 -5.56 -22.69
C ASN A 85 11.90 -5.99 -21.22
N LEU A 86 11.62 -5.08 -20.27
CA LEU A 86 11.63 -5.39 -18.84
C LEU A 86 10.33 -6.04 -18.35
N MET A 87 9.28 -6.06 -19.19
CA MET A 87 7.94 -6.56 -18.85
C MET A 87 7.80 -8.07 -19.09
N HIS A 88 8.90 -8.78 -19.35
CA HIS A 88 8.83 -10.22 -19.58
C HIS A 88 8.59 -10.95 -18.25
N VAL A 89 7.54 -11.80 -18.23
CA VAL A 89 6.89 -12.38 -17.04
C VAL A 89 7.84 -13.20 -16.16
N SER A 90 9.00 -13.61 -16.67
CA SER A 90 9.98 -14.44 -15.98
C SER A 90 10.63 -13.81 -14.74
N ASN A 91 10.44 -12.51 -14.52
CA ASN A 91 11.14 -11.74 -13.47
C ASN A 91 10.25 -11.32 -12.28
N PHE A 92 8.98 -11.76 -12.19
CA PHE A 92 8.03 -11.34 -11.16
C PHE A 92 7.35 -12.50 -10.42
#